data_AF-Q6KZG4-F1
#
_entry.id   AF-Q6KZG4-F1
#
_cell.length_a   1.000
_cell.length_b   1.000
_cell.length_c   1.000
_cell.angle_alpha   90.00
_cell.angle_beta   90.00
_cell.angle_gamma   90.00
#
_symmetry.space_group_name_H-M   'P 1'
#
loop_
_entity.id
_entity.type
_entity.pdbx_description
1 polymer ?
#
loop_
_entity_poly.entity_id
_entity_poly.type
_entity_poly.pdbx_seq_one_letter_code
_entity_poly.pdbx_strand_id
1 'polypeptide(L)'
;MANINYKLLVLFIAVFVVIAFFAVDYDLYHASKPECIEINNYCKVSDNDLLKNGSNAIYFITWDKSPIGAADSWAMYELLLRHGININNPYFDNSTSLLQWPGTPALIFNSNYTFTYDKIKVEFYPEYIYNDISNNSNCISSGLNRLKSMVPESIYNVVKTYTTDVLISGTHYTSANFSAIPHINTVIIITGKYGSYIYNGYIIDPDDFINSTSHSTYSPEYVFNLTRNNDFEAANVATASIQSYLAKVI
;
A
#
# COMPACT_ATOMS: atom_id res chain seq x y z
N MET A 1 -34.43 48.74 23.75
CA MET A 1 -33.00 48.37 23.86
C MET A 1 -32.87 47.40 25.02
N ALA A 2 -32.44 46.17 24.78
CA ALA A 2 -32.24 45.19 25.85
C ALA A 2 -31.05 45.63 26.71
N ASN A 3 -31.24 45.73 28.02
CA ASN A 3 -30.15 45.99 28.98
C ASN A 3 -29.29 44.72 29.06
N ILE A 4 -28.16 44.73 28.35
CA ILE A 4 -27.21 43.62 28.41
C ILE A 4 -26.57 43.63 29.79
N ASN A 5 -26.73 42.52 30.51
CA ASN A 5 -26.06 42.32 31.79
C ASN A 5 -24.58 42.05 31.54
N TYR A 6 -23.75 43.09 31.66
CA TYR A 6 -22.32 43.02 31.40
C TYR A 6 -21.60 41.95 32.24
N LYS A 7 -22.06 41.64 33.45
CA LYS A 7 -21.48 40.57 34.27
C LYS A 7 -21.72 39.20 33.66
N LEU A 8 -22.93 39.00 33.13
CA LEU A 8 -23.29 37.76 32.44
C LEU A 8 -22.54 37.63 31.10
N LEU A 9 -22.38 38.74 30.37
CA LEU A 9 -21.60 38.78 29.12
C LEU A 9 -20.13 38.40 29.36
N VAL A 10 -19.50 38.99 30.38
CA VAL A 10 -18.10 38.69 30.75
C VAL A 10 -17.94 37.23 31.15
N LEU A 11 -18.90 36.66 31.89
CA LEU A 11 -18.90 35.23 32.24
C LEU A 11 -18.93 34.34 30.99
N PHE A 12 -19.82 34.63 30.03
CA PHE A 12 -19.91 33.87 28.78
C PHE A 12 -18.64 33.96 27.93
N ILE A 13 -18.03 35.14 27.83
CA ILE A 13 -16.76 35.32 27.13
C ILE A 13 -15.66 34.49 27.80
N ALA A 14 -15.56 34.54 29.13
CA ALA A 14 -14.56 33.78 29.87
C ALA A 14 -14.73 32.27 29.67
N VAL A 15 -15.96 31.74 29.73
CA VAL A 15 -16.24 30.33 29.47
C VAL A 15 -15.88 29.94 28.04
N PHE A 16 -16.22 30.78 27.06
CA PHE A 16 -15.92 30.51 25.66
C PHE A 16 -14.41 30.47 25.39
N VAL A 17 -13.64 31.38 25.98
CA VAL A 17 -12.17 31.39 25.89
C VAL A 17 -11.58 30.12 26.51
N VAL A 18 -12.10 29.67 27.65
CA VAL A 18 -11.64 28.44 28.30
C VAL A 18 -11.95 27.20 27.45
N ILE A 19 -13.15 27.12 26.86
CA ILE A 19 -13.52 26.01 25.95
C ILE A 19 -12.66 26.04 24.69
N ALA A 20 -12.44 27.20 24.08
CA ALA A 20 -11.59 27.35 22.91
C ALA A 20 -10.13 26.99 23.22
N PHE A 21 -9.62 27.40 24.39
CA PHE A 21 -8.28 27.02 24.85
C PHE A 21 -8.17 25.50 25.01
N PHE A 22 -9.11 24.85 25.69
CA PHE A 22 -9.09 23.39 25.84
C PHE A 22 -9.28 22.64 24.52
N ALA A 23 -10.08 23.16 23.58
CA ALA A 23 -10.23 22.57 22.26
C ALA A 23 -8.92 22.65 21.46
N VAL A 24 -8.25 23.80 21.48
CA VAL A 24 -6.96 23.99 20.80
C VAL A 24 -5.83 23.20 21.48
N ASP A 25 -5.80 23.19 22.81
CA ASP A 25 -4.82 22.42 23.60
C ASP A 25 -5.00 20.92 23.37
N TYR A 26 -6.24 20.44 23.36
CA TYR A 26 -6.56 19.06 23.00
C TYR A 26 -6.10 18.73 21.58
N ASP A 27 -6.41 19.56 20.59
CA ASP A 27 -5.96 19.33 19.20
C ASP A 27 -4.44 19.41 19.02
N LEU A 28 -3.72 20.21 19.82
CA LEU A 28 -2.26 20.35 19.73
C LEU A 28 -1.49 19.26 20.47
N TYR A 29 -1.97 18.80 21.62
CA TYR A 29 -1.21 17.94 22.53
C TYR A 29 -1.81 16.56 22.76
N HIS A 30 -3.10 16.36 22.45
CA HIS A 30 -3.83 15.13 22.74
C HIS A 30 -4.52 14.49 21.55
N ALA A 31 -4.82 15.25 20.49
CA ALA A 31 -5.18 14.67 19.22
C ALA A 31 -3.98 13.85 18.74
N SER A 32 -4.23 12.60 18.41
CA SER A 32 -3.30 11.75 17.68
C SER A 32 -2.79 12.55 16.49
N LYS A 33 -1.49 12.87 16.48
CA LYS A 33 -0.85 13.49 15.31
C LYS A 33 -1.26 12.65 14.10
N PRO A 34 -1.65 13.29 12.98
CA PRO A 34 -1.97 12.54 11.77
C PRO A 34 -0.79 11.63 11.51
N GLU A 35 -1.09 10.33 11.50
CA GLU A 35 -0.10 9.28 11.37
C GLU A 35 0.40 9.33 9.93
N CYS A 36 1.28 10.26 9.60
CA CYS A 36 1.72 10.48 8.23
C CYS A 36 2.37 9.22 7.69
N ILE A 37 1.96 8.78 6.49
CA ILE A 37 2.71 7.75 5.79
C ILE A 37 3.97 8.37 5.17
N GLU A 38 5.03 7.59 5.17
CA GLU A 38 6.15 7.79 4.27
C GLU A 38 5.94 6.88 3.06
N ILE A 39 5.79 7.48 1.87
CA ILE A 39 5.74 6.72 0.61
C ILE A 39 7.07 5.99 0.44
N ASN A 40 7.00 4.79 -0.12
CA ASN A 40 8.14 3.90 -0.33
C ASN A 40 8.84 3.47 0.97
N ASN A 41 8.10 3.45 2.09
CA ASN A 41 8.56 2.92 3.36
C ASN A 41 7.44 2.09 4.03
N TYR A 42 7.85 1.09 4.81
CA TYR A 42 6.91 0.34 5.63
C TYR A 42 6.52 1.13 6.88
N CYS A 43 5.23 1.37 7.03
CA CYS A 43 4.61 1.96 8.21
C CYS A 43 3.99 0.86 9.08
N LYS A 44 4.24 0.88 10.40
CA LYS A 44 3.56 -0.04 11.31
C LYS A 44 2.12 0.45 11.51
N VAL A 45 1.14 -0.44 11.32
CA VAL A 45 -0.29 -0.11 11.37
C VAL A 45 -1.03 -0.79 12.52
N SER A 46 -0.38 -1.77 13.15
CA SER A 46 -0.94 -2.52 14.28
C SER A 46 0.19 -3.22 15.04
N ASP A 47 0.05 -3.30 16.35
CA ASP A 47 0.90 -4.14 17.22
C ASP A 47 0.48 -5.62 17.22
N ASN A 48 -0.66 -5.94 16.61
CA ASN A 48 -1.22 -7.30 16.53
C ASN A 48 -1.48 -7.71 15.07
N ASP A 49 -1.85 -8.97 14.88
CA ASP A 49 -2.31 -9.47 13.58
C ASP A 49 -3.63 -8.80 13.17
N LEU A 50 -3.74 -8.40 11.91
CA LEU A 50 -4.99 -7.85 11.40
C LEU A 50 -6.09 -8.92 11.29
N LEU A 51 -5.71 -10.20 11.18
CA LEU A 51 -6.65 -11.30 10.99
C LEU A 51 -7.23 -11.85 12.31
N LYS A 52 -6.66 -11.48 13.47
CA LYS A 52 -7.10 -11.87 14.83
C LYS A 52 -7.24 -13.39 15.04
N ASN A 53 -6.50 -14.18 14.28
CA ASN A 53 -6.56 -15.65 14.29
C ASN A 53 -5.16 -16.29 14.32
N GLY A 54 -4.10 -15.49 14.43
CA GLY A 54 -2.70 -15.93 14.42
C GLY A 54 -2.16 -16.27 13.03
N SER A 55 -2.92 -16.04 11.96
CA SER A 55 -2.46 -16.27 10.59
C SER A 55 -1.46 -15.20 10.14
N ASN A 56 -0.43 -15.64 9.40
CA ASN A 56 0.54 -14.76 8.77
C ASN A 56 0.19 -14.61 7.31
N ALA A 57 0.07 -13.38 6.85
CA ALA A 57 -0.36 -13.10 5.49
C ALA A 57 0.36 -11.90 4.88
N ILE A 58 0.53 -11.98 3.56
CA ILE A 58 0.96 -10.88 2.73
C ILE A 58 -0.17 -10.57 1.75
N TYR A 59 -0.73 -9.37 1.83
CA TYR A 59 -1.67 -8.87 0.82
C TYR A 59 -0.92 -7.95 -0.13
N PHE A 60 -0.93 -8.28 -1.41
CA PHE A 60 -0.44 -7.43 -2.47
C PHE A 60 -1.64 -6.87 -3.21
N ILE A 61 -1.99 -5.63 -2.89
CA ILE A 61 -3.21 -4.98 -3.38
C ILE A 61 -2.79 -3.98 -4.44
N THR A 62 -3.28 -4.21 -5.65
CA THR A 62 -2.93 -3.40 -6.82
C THR A 62 -4.12 -3.34 -7.78
N TRP A 63 -3.92 -2.74 -8.93
CA TRP A 63 -4.90 -2.71 -10.01
C TRP A 63 -4.26 -3.14 -11.33
N ASP A 64 -5.10 -3.57 -12.27
CA ASP A 64 -4.65 -4.12 -13.54
C ASP A 64 -3.93 -3.05 -14.37
N LYS A 65 -2.74 -3.38 -14.87
CA LYS A 65 -1.84 -2.45 -15.58
C LYS A 65 -1.28 -1.28 -14.75
N SER A 66 -1.27 -1.39 -13.41
CA SER A 66 -0.51 -0.49 -12.55
C SER A 66 1.00 -0.57 -12.85
N PRO A 67 1.71 0.54 -13.15
CA PRO A 67 3.16 0.51 -13.27
C PRO A 67 3.86 0.05 -12.00
N ILE A 68 3.40 0.53 -10.84
CA ILE A 68 3.93 0.13 -9.54
C ILE A 68 3.62 -1.34 -9.27
N GLY A 69 2.38 -1.76 -9.50
CA GLY A 69 1.99 -3.17 -9.35
C GLY A 69 2.73 -4.11 -10.30
N ALA A 70 2.98 -3.66 -11.52
CA ALA A 70 3.75 -4.40 -12.51
C ALA A 70 5.19 -4.62 -12.00
N ALA A 71 5.86 -3.56 -11.57
CA ALA A 71 7.20 -3.63 -10.99
C ALA A 71 7.24 -4.56 -9.76
N ASP A 72 6.41 -4.28 -8.76
CA ASP A 72 6.43 -4.99 -7.47
C ASP A 72 6.02 -6.47 -7.58
N SER A 73 5.30 -6.85 -8.64
CA SER A 73 4.96 -8.25 -8.90
C SER A 73 6.19 -9.15 -9.01
N TRP A 74 7.32 -8.61 -9.46
CA TRP A 74 8.59 -9.35 -9.56
C TRP A 74 9.21 -9.64 -8.20
N ALA A 75 9.09 -8.73 -7.23
CA ALA A 75 9.50 -8.97 -5.84
C ALA A 75 8.65 -10.08 -5.19
N MET A 76 7.34 -10.10 -5.50
CA MET A 76 6.43 -11.15 -5.02
C MET A 76 6.75 -12.50 -5.67
N TYR A 77 7.05 -12.52 -6.97
CA TYR A 77 7.45 -13.73 -7.68
C TYR A 77 8.76 -14.30 -7.12
N GLU A 78 9.77 -13.45 -6.92
CA GLU A 78 11.05 -13.83 -6.33
C GLU A 78 10.88 -14.36 -4.90
N LEU A 79 10.00 -13.74 -4.10
CA LEU A 79 9.67 -14.23 -2.76
C LEU A 79 9.10 -15.66 -2.81
N LEU A 80 8.11 -15.90 -3.68
CA LEU A 80 7.49 -17.21 -3.85
C LEU A 80 8.51 -18.25 -4.33
N LEU A 81 9.34 -17.88 -5.31
CA LEU A 81 10.37 -18.75 -5.88
C LEU A 81 11.38 -19.20 -4.83
N ARG A 82 11.87 -18.28 -3.98
CA ARG A 82 12.80 -18.59 -2.87
C ARG A 82 12.22 -19.59 -1.87
N HIS A 83 10.90 -19.67 -1.75
CA HIS A 83 10.19 -20.59 -0.87
C HIS A 83 9.60 -21.80 -1.61
N GLY A 84 10.13 -22.11 -2.79
CA GLY A 84 9.83 -23.33 -3.53
C GLY A 84 8.53 -23.29 -4.33
N ILE A 85 7.90 -22.13 -4.47
CA ILE A 85 6.68 -21.96 -5.25
C ILE A 85 7.05 -21.54 -6.68
N ASN A 86 6.94 -22.47 -7.61
CA ASN A 86 7.21 -22.21 -9.03
C ASN A 86 5.90 -22.02 -9.82
N ILE A 87 5.77 -20.85 -10.47
CA ILE A 87 4.66 -20.53 -11.37
C ILE A 87 5.04 -21.01 -12.78
N ASN A 88 4.64 -22.24 -13.11
CA ASN A 88 5.04 -22.87 -14.37
C ASN A 88 4.42 -22.24 -15.63
N ASN A 89 3.22 -21.65 -15.49
CA ASN A 89 2.51 -20.97 -16.58
C ASN A 89 2.20 -19.53 -16.16
N PRO A 90 3.23 -18.65 -16.14
CA PRO A 90 3.03 -17.26 -15.73
C PRO A 90 2.16 -16.54 -16.76
N TYR A 91 1.27 -15.68 -16.26
CA TYR A 91 0.54 -14.73 -17.10
C TYR A 91 1.30 -13.40 -17.06
N PHE A 92 1.67 -12.88 -18.23
CA PHE A 92 2.42 -11.64 -18.36
C PHE A 92 1.53 -10.54 -18.93
N ASP A 93 1.77 -9.31 -18.47
CA ASP A 93 1.19 -8.11 -19.07
C ASP A 93 2.20 -6.95 -18.95
N ASN A 94 1.81 -5.75 -19.39
CA ASN A 94 2.56 -4.52 -19.20
C ASN A 94 1.65 -3.42 -18.66
N SER A 95 2.25 -2.46 -17.94
CA SER A 95 1.53 -1.31 -17.40
C SER A 95 0.93 -0.41 -18.48
N THR A 96 -0.11 0.33 -18.10
CA THR A 96 -0.87 1.22 -18.99
C THR A 96 -0.05 2.43 -19.42
N SER A 97 -0.35 2.98 -20.60
CA SER A 97 0.35 4.16 -21.13
C SER A 97 -0.09 5.49 -20.51
N LEU A 98 -1.10 5.47 -19.64
CA LEU A 98 -1.75 6.67 -19.09
C LEU A 98 -1.08 7.26 -17.85
N LEU A 99 -0.10 6.55 -17.27
CA LEU A 99 0.63 6.98 -16.08
C LEU A 99 2.12 7.09 -16.34
N GLN A 100 2.85 7.56 -15.33
CA GLN A 100 4.30 7.48 -15.29
C GLN A 100 4.75 6.01 -15.42
N TRP A 101 5.81 5.78 -16.20
CA TRP A 101 6.36 4.45 -16.52
C TRP A 101 5.41 3.55 -17.32
N PRO A 102 5.10 3.93 -18.57
CA PRO A 102 4.31 3.10 -19.46
C PRO A 102 5.09 1.85 -19.89
N GLY A 103 4.39 0.71 -19.97
CA GLY A 103 4.98 -0.53 -20.46
C GLY A 103 5.87 -1.28 -19.45
N THR A 104 5.86 -0.91 -18.16
CA THR A 104 6.54 -1.66 -17.09
C THR A 104 6.07 -3.12 -17.14
N PRO A 105 6.98 -4.10 -17.21
CA PRO A 105 6.62 -5.50 -17.37
C PRO A 105 5.99 -6.03 -16.08
N ALA A 106 4.98 -6.87 -16.20
CA ALA A 106 4.23 -7.41 -15.08
C ALA A 106 4.17 -8.94 -15.13
N LEU A 107 4.23 -9.55 -13.94
CA LEU A 107 3.72 -10.90 -13.72
C LEU A 107 2.36 -10.78 -13.01
N ILE A 108 1.34 -11.40 -13.59
CA ILE A 108 -0.02 -11.36 -13.05
C ILE A 108 -0.29 -12.66 -12.29
N PHE A 109 -0.64 -12.52 -11.03
CA PHE A 109 -1.02 -13.63 -10.17
C PHE A 109 -2.51 -13.93 -10.32
N ASN A 110 -2.86 -15.19 -10.55
CA ASN A 110 -4.24 -15.64 -10.74
C ASN A 110 -4.74 -16.56 -9.61
N SER A 111 -3.99 -16.66 -8.52
CA SER A 111 -4.28 -17.56 -7.40
C SER A 111 -3.64 -17.01 -6.13
N ASN A 112 -4.18 -17.45 -4.99
CA ASN A 112 -3.51 -17.27 -3.72
C ASN A 112 -2.43 -18.34 -3.57
N TYR A 113 -1.34 -18.00 -2.90
CA TYR A 113 -0.23 -18.92 -2.70
C TYR A 113 0.01 -19.12 -1.21
N THR A 114 0.58 -20.28 -0.86
CA THR A 114 0.99 -20.59 0.50
C THR A 114 2.43 -21.04 0.46
N PHE A 115 3.26 -20.48 1.33
CA PHE A 115 4.64 -20.89 1.50
C PHE A 115 5.01 -20.95 2.98
N THR A 116 6.20 -21.49 3.27
CA THR A 116 6.72 -21.63 4.64
C THR A 116 7.90 -20.69 4.83
N TYR A 117 7.81 -19.78 5.79
CA TYR A 117 8.91 -18.92 6.23
C TYR A 117 9.27 -19.27 7.68
N ASP A 118 10.52 -19.65 7.93
CA ASP A 118 11.00 -20.10 9.26
C ASP A 118 10.02 -21.06 9.98
N LYS A 119 9.62 -22.13 9.28
CA LYS A 119 8.66 -23.16 9.75
C LYS A 119 7.24 -22.67 10.00
N ILE A 120 6.91 -21.45 9.61
CA ILE A 120 5.59 -20.84 9.80
C ILE A 120 4.92 -20.65 8.45
N LYS A 121 3.64 -21.03 8.37
CA LYS A 121 2.82 -20.91 7.16
C LYS A 121 2.49 -19.43 6.93
N VAL A 122 2.74 -18.97 5.70
CA VAL A 122 2.41 -17.62 5.23
C VAL A 122 1.51 -17.73 4.01
N GLU A 123 0.42 -16.98 4.01
CA GLU A 123 -0.53 -16.91 2.90
C GLU A 123 -0.31 -15.62 2.10
N PHE A 124 -0.18 -15.75 0.79
CA PHE A 124 0.00 -14.63 -0.13
C PHE A 124 -1.28 -14.42 -0.94
N TYR A 125 -1.82 -13.20 -0.85
CA TYR A 125 -3.08 -12.76 -1.43
C TYR A 125 -2.83 -11.61 -2.43
N PRO A 126 -2.73 -11.92 -3.73
CA PRO A 126 -2.68 -10.90 -4.78
C PRO A 126 -4.10 -10.44 -5.12
N GLU A 127 -4.40 -9.17 -4.87
CA GLU A 127 -5.74 -8.59 -5.01
C GLU A 127 -5.76 -7.45 -6.02
N TYR A 128 -6.47 -7.64 -7.13
CA TYR A 128 -6.60 -6.66 -8.21
C TYR A 128 -7.96 -5.93 -8.11
N ILE A 129 -7.94 -4.68 -7.62
CA ILE A 129 -9.16 -3.97 -7.16
C ILE A 129 -9.94 -3.24 -8.27
N TYR A 130 -9.36 -3.05 -9.45
CA TYR A 130 -10.07 -2.68 -10.67
C TYR A 130 -9.24 -3.06 -11.89
N ASN A 131 -9.91 -3.11 -13.04
CA ASN A 131 -9.27 -3.18 -14.35
C ASN A 131 -8.56 -1.83 -14.65
N ASP A 132 -8.11 -1.61 -15.88
CA ASP A 132 -7.50 -0.34 -16.30
C ASP A 132 -8.27 0.91 -15.83
N ILE A 133 -7.55 1.83 -15.16
CA ILE A 133 -8.06 3.11 -14.65
C ILE A 133 -8.63 4.02 -15.74
N SER A 134 -8.27 3.77 -17.01
CA SER A 134 -8.77 4.49 -18.19
C SER A 134 -10.30 4.57 -18.28
N ASN A 135 -11.00 3.61 -17.68
CA ASN A 135 -12.46 3.48 -17.78
C ASN A 135 -13.24 4.02 -16.57
N ASN A 136 -12.56 4.61 -15.56
CA ASN A 136 -13.18 4.92 -14.27
C ASN A 136 -13.06 6.40 -13.90
N SER A 137 -14.19 7.11 -13.86
CA SER A 137 -14.27 8.50 -13.40
C SER A 137 -14.19 8.67 -11.88
N ASN A 138 -14.30 7.58 -11.10
CA ASN A 138 -14.17 7.58 -9.65
C ASN A 138 -13.40 6.34 -9.16
N CYS A 139 -12.10 6.27 -9.47
CA CYS A 139 -11.25 5.11 -9.16
C CYS A 139 -11.15 4.84 -7.66
N ILE A 140 -11.13 5.87 -6.81
CA ILE A 140 -11.02 5.71 -5.35
C ILE A 140 -12.25 4.99 -4.78
N SER A 141 -13.47 5.51 -5.01
CA SER A 141 -14.68 4.87 -4.50
C SER A 141 -14.88 3.48 -5.09
N SER A 142 -14.64 3.31 -6.40
CA SER A 142 -14.75 2.00 -7.06
C SER A 142 -13.76 0.98 -6.50
N GLY A 143 -12.50 1.38 -6.30
CA GLY A 143 -11.46 0.53 -5.71
C GLY A 143 -11.77 0.10 -4.29
N LEU A 144 -12.18 1.03 -3.42
CA LEU A 144 -12.56 0.70 -2.05
C LEU A 144 -13.79 -0.23 -2.01
N ASN A 145 -14.80 0.01 -2.86
CA ASN A 145 -15.98 -0.85 -2.94
C ASN A 145 -15.63 -2.27 -3.36
N ARG A 146 -14.74 -2.42 -4.35
CA ARG A 146 -14.28 -3.72 -4.81
C ARG A 146 -13.42 -4.41 -3.75
N LEU A 147 -12.45 -3.69 -3.18
CA LEU A 147 -11.59 -4.21 -2.12
C LEU A 147 -12.38 -4.74 -0.92
N LYS A 148 -13.42 -4.01 -0.49
CA LYS A 148 -14.29 -4.42 0.63
C LYS A 148 -14.93 -5.80 0.44
N SER A 149 -15.13 -6.24 -0.81
CA SER A 149 -15.67 -7.56 -1.13
C SER A 149 -14.62 -8.67 -1.24
N MET A 150 -13.33 -8.31 -1.29
CA MET A 150 -12.22 -9.23 -1.56
C MET A 150 -11.43 -9.58 -0.31
N VAL A 151 -11.28 -8.63 0.62
CA VAL A 151 -10.43 -8.80 1.81
C VAL A 151 -11.23 -8.71 3.11
N PRO A 152 -10.72 -9.26 4.24
CA PRO A 152 -11.31 -9.05 5.55
C PRO A 152 -11.43 -7.56 5.91
N GLU A 153 -12.43 -7.23 6.74
CA GLU A 153 -12.72 -5.84 7.13
C GLU A 153 -11.51 -5.11 7.75
N SER A 154 -10.66 -5.83 8.51
CA SER A 154 -9.44 -5.27 9.09
C SER A 154 -8.42 -4.84 8.03
N ILE A 155 -8.22 -5.63 6.97
CA ILE A 155 -7.34 -5.30 5.85
C ILE A 155 -7.92 -4.12 5.07
N TYR A 156 -9.22 -4.16 4.77
CA TYR A 156 -9.91 -3.06 4.09
C TYR A 156 -9.77 -1.73 4.85
N ASN A 157 -9.97 -1.73 6.17
CA ASN A 157 -9.87 -0.52 6.99
C ASN A 157 -8.45 0.05 7.00
N VAL A 158 -7.42 -0.79 7.04
CA VAL A 158 -6.02 -0.36 6.91
C VAL A 158 -5.80 0.29 5.55
N VAL A 159 -6.15 -0.37 4.44
CA VAL A 159 -5.94 0.21 3.11
C VAL A 159 -6.67 1.54 2.96
N LYS A 160 -7.95 1.60 3.35
CA LYS A 160 -8.71 2.85 3.32
C LYS A 160 -7.99 3.95 4.10
N THR A 161 -7.67 3.70 5.37
CA THR A 161 -7.05 4.70 6.25
C THR A 161 -5.74 5.23 5.65
N TYR A 162 -4.83 4.32 5.29
CA TYR A 162 -3.47 4.69 4.85
C TYR A 162 -3.36 5.06 3.36
N THR A 163 -4.47 5.05 2.61
CA THR A 163 -4.48 5.56 1.22
C THR A 163 -5.38 6.78 1.05
N THR A 164 -6.47 6.90 1.80
CA THR A 164 -7.48 7.96 1.60
C THR A 164 -7.62 8.94 2.75
N ASP A 165 -7.22 8.58 3.97
CA ASP A 165 -7.52 9.39 5.16
C ASP A 165 -6.23 10.03 5.72
N VAL A 166 -5.11 9.31 5.62
CA VAL A 166 -3.79 9.76 6.06
C VAL A 166 -3.07 10.56 4.96
N LEU A 167 -2.43 11.67 5.36
CA LEU A 167 -1.57 12.47 4.48
C LEU A 167 -0.18 11.85 4.35
N ILE A 168 0.43 12.03 3.17
CA ILE A 168 1.85 11.73 2.97
C ILE A 168 2.68 12.78 3.71
N SER A 169 3.69 12.33 4.46
CA SER A 169 4.62 13.20 5.20
C SER A 169 5.24 14.26 4.28
N GLY A 170 5.20 15.52 4.71
CA GLY A 170 5.72 16.65 3.93
C GLY A 170 4.81 17.12 2.79
N THR A 171 3.59 16.60 2.66
CA THR A 171 2.62 17.00 1.62
C THR A 171 1.24 17.35 2.21
N HIS A 172 0.35 17.88 1.36
CA HIS A 172 -1.07 18.07 1.66
C HIS A 172 -1.98 17.06 0.97
N TYR A 173 -1.40 15.98 0.41
CA TYR A 173 -2.12 14.97 -0.33
C TYR A 173 -2.15 13.65 0.43
N THR A 174 -3.25 12.92 0.30
CA THR A 174 -3.30 11.50 0.64
C THR A 174 -2.67 10.70 -0.49
N SER A 175 -2.25 9.46 -0.22
CA SER A 175 -1.60 8.65 -1.25
C SER A 175 -2.47 8.48 -2.49
N ALA A 176 -3.78 8.30 -2.29
CA ALA A 176 -4.72 8.08 -3.38
C ALA A 176 -4.95 9.33 -4.26
N ASN A 177 -4.58 10.50 -3.78
CA ASN A 177 -4.68 11.78 -4.51
C ASN A 177 -3.31 12.30 -4.97
N PHE A 178 -2.24 11.50 -4.83
CA PHE A 178 -0.89 11.95 -5.14
C PHE A 178 -0.56 11.90 -6.64
N SER A 179 -1.24 11.03 -7.40
CA SER A 179 -1.09 10.91 -8.85
C SER A 179 -2.03 11.85 -9.62
N ALA A 180 -1.70 12.13 -10.87
CA ALA A 180 -2.53 12.93 -11.78
C ALA A 180 -3.94 12.35 -11.98
N ILE A 181 -4.08 11.02 -11.89
CA ILE A 181 -5.37 10.34 -11.84
C ILE A 181 -5.55 9.85 -10.40
N PRO A 182 -6.50 10.37 -9.62
CA PRO A 182 -6.74 9.89 -8.25
C PRO A 182 -7.23 8.44 -8.22
N HIS A 183 -6.53 7.56 -7.53
CA HIS A 183 -6.81 6.11 -7.47
C HIS A 183 -6.16 5.48 -6.23
N ILE A 184 -6.55 4.26 -5.84
CA ILE A 184 -5.88 3.57 -4.73
C ILE A 184 -4.52 3.06 -5.22
N ASN A 185 -3.44 3.54 -4.60
CA ASN A 185 -2.08 3.10 -4.95
C ASN A 185 -1.90 1.60 -4.69
N THR A 186 -0.91 1.02 -5.35
CA THR A 186 -0.41 -0.31 -4.99
C THR A 186 0.10 -0.28 -3.55
N VAL A 187 -0.32 -1.26 -2.75
CA VAL A 187 0.10 -1.42 -1.36
C VAL A 187 0.44 -2.88 -1.05
N ILE A 188 1.43 -3.08 -0.20
CA ILE A 188 1.81 -4.39 0.35
C ILE A 188 1.54 -4.36 1.85
N ILE A 189 0.67 -5.24 2.34
CA ILE A 189 0.42 -5.42 3.77
C ILE A 189 1.07 -6.73 4.21
N ILE A 190 1.87 -6.67 5.27
CA ILE A 190 2.45 -7.84 5.94
C ILE A 190 1.87 -7.88 7.35
N THR A 191 1.17 -8.96 7.70
CA THR A 191 0.51 -9.12 9.00
C THR A 191 0.89 -10.46 9.63
N GLY A 192 1.10 -10.44 10.94
CA GLY A 192 1.38 -11.62 11.75
C GLY A 192 1.20 -11.30 13.24
N LYS A 193 1.46 -12.30 14.09
CA LYS A 193 1.22 -12.24 15.54
C LYS A 193 1.83 -10.99 16.22
N TYR A 194 3.00 -10.54 15.79
CA TYR A 194 3.75 -9.46 16.44
C TYR A 194 3.57 -8.08 15.78
N GLY A 195 2.64 -7.98 14.83
CA GLY A 195 2.24 -6.71 14.27
C GLY A 195 1.90 -6.79 12.80
N SER A 196 1.58 -5.62 12.27
CA SER A 196 1.27 -5.46 10.86
C SER A 196 1.89 -4.19 10.31
N TYR A 197 2.34 -4.28 9.06
CA TYR A 197 2.96 -3.18 8.33
C TYR A 197 2.29 -3.00 6.97
N ILE A 198 2.19 -1.76 6.53
CA ILE A 198 1.80 -1.40 5.16
C ILE A 198 2.95 -0.71 4.46
N TYR A 199 3.20 -1.06 3.21
CA TYR A 199 4.04 -0.34 2.28
C TYR A 199 3.15 0.31 1.22
N ASN A 200 3.33 1.61 0.96
CA ASN A 200 2.54 2.36 -0.01
C ASN A 200 3.47 3.01 -1.03
N GLY A 201 3.30 2.66 -2.30
CA GLY A 201 4.22 3.03 -3.37
C GLY A 201 4.96 1.82 -3.94
N TYR A 202 6.11 2.08 -4.57
CA TYR A 202 6.88 1.06 -5.28
C TYR A 202 8.03 0.55 -4.43
N ILE A 203 8.16 -0.78 -4.30
CA ILE A 203 9.32 -1.41 -3.65
C ILE A 203 10.41 -1.75 -4.67
N ILE A 204 10.04 -1.90 -5.94
CA ILE A 204 10.95 -1.87 -7.08
C ILE A 204 10.67 -0.61 -7.88
N ASP A 205 11.69 0.21 -8.15
CA ASP A 205 11.52 1.39 -9.00
C ASP A 205 11.16 0.96 -10.43
N PRO A 206 10.04 1.41 -11.02
CA PRO A 206 9.72 1.07 -12.39
C PRO A 206 10.80 1.47 -13.42
N ASP A 207 11.69 2.42 -13.09
CA ASP A 207 12.85 2.77 -13.93
C ASP A 207 13.92 1.67 -13.98
N ASP A 208 13.94 0.72 -13.04
CA ASP A 208 14.83 -0.45 -13.05
C ASP A 208 14.55 -1.41 -14.23
N PHE A 209 13.43 -1.22 -14.91
CA PHE A 209 13.04 -2.00 -16.10
C PHE A 209 13.43 -1.36 -17.42
N ILE A 210 14.10 -0.20 -17.39
CA ILE A 210 14.52 0.50 -18.59
C ILE A 210 15.94 0.07 -18.96
N ASN A 211 16.09 -0.46 -20.18
CA ASN A 211 17.42 -0.68 -20.75
C ASN A 211 18.07 0.67 -21.06
N SER A 212 19.12 1.04 -20.34
CA SER A 212 19.82 2.31 -20.50
C SER A 212 20.48 2.51 -21.87
N THR A 213 20.75 1.43 -22.62
CA THR A 213 21.36 1.49 -23.94
C THR A 213 20.32 1.71 -25.03
N SER A 214 19.26 0.89 -25.04
CA SER A 214 18.19 0.98 -26.06
C SER A 214 17.06 1.94 -25.68
N HIS A 215 17.06 2.47 -24.46
CA HIS A 215 15.97 3.28 -23.88
C HIS A 215 14.60 2.61 -24.04
N SER A 216 14.59 1.28 -23.99
CA SER A 216 13.40 0.46 -24.14
C SER A 216 13.13 -0.32 -22.87
N THR A 217 11.86 -0.46 -22.51
CA THR A 217 11.45 -1.30 -21.38
C THR A 217 11.71 -2.77 -21.69
N TYR A 218 12.19 -3.53 -20.70
CA TYR A 218 12.35 -4.98 -20.81
C TYR A 218 11.01 -5.69 -21.07
N SER A 219 11.04 -6.79 -21.83
CA SER A 219 9.85 -7.64 -21.96
C SER A 219 9.63 -8.44 -20.67
N PRO A 220 8.37 -8.79 -20.33
CA PRO A 220 8.07 -9.64 -19.19
C PRO A 220 8.81 -10.99 -19.20
N GLU A 221 8.99 -11.62 -20.36
CA GLU A 221 9.72 -12.89 -20.49
C GLU A 221 11.20 -12.73 -20.17
N TYR A 222 11.81 -11.60 -20.55
CA TYR A 222 13.19 -11.32 -20.22
C TYR A 222 13.36 -11.16 -18.70
N VAL A 223 12.50 -10.35 -18.07
CA VAL A 223 12.52 -10.17 -16.61
C VAL A 223 12.24 -11.49 -15.89
N PHE A 224 11.28 -12.28 -16.36
CA PHE A 224 10.98 -13.59 -15.78
C PHE A 224 12.21 -14.51 -15.77
N ASN A 225 12.98 -14.53 -16.87
CA ASN A 225 14.21 -15.32 -16.93
C ASN A 225 15.29 -14.78 -15.99
N LEU A 226 15.47 -13.46 -15.90
CA LEU A 226 16.42 -12.86 -14.95
C LEU A 226 16.04 -13.20 -13.51
N THR A 227 14.79 -12.99 -13.11
CA THR A 227 14.31 -13.29 -11.76
C THR A 227 14.45 -14.78 -11.45
N ARG A 228 14.04 -15.67 -12.37
CA ARG A 228 14.15 -17.12 -12.16
C ARG A 228 15.59 -17.60 -11.97
N ASN A 229 16.55 -16.91 -12.60
CA ASN A 229 17.98 -17.21 -12.46
C ASN A 229 18.64 -16.45 -11.30
N ASN A 230 17.87 -15.68 -10.51
CA ASN A 230 18.37 -14.82 -9.43
C ASN A 230 19.33 -13.71 -9.93
N ASP A 231 19.18 -13.30 -11.19
CA ASP A 231 20.00 -12.28 -11.86
C ASP A 231 19.36 -10.88 -11.84
N PHE A 232 18.12 -10.75 -11.34
CA PHE A 232 17.44 -9.46 -11.25
C PHE A 232 17.62 -8.81 -9.87
N GLU A 233 18.61 -7.94 -9.75
CA GLU A 233 19.01 -7.32 -8.47
C GLU A 233 17.86 -6.56 -7.78
N ALA A 234 17.07 -5.80 -8.52
CA ALA A 234 15.98 -5.02 -7.95
C ALA A 234 14.93 -5.91 -7.26
N ALA A 235 14.56 -7.03 -7.89
CA ALA A 235 13.69 -8.03 -7.26
C ALA A 235 14.35 -8.66 -6.02
N ASN A 236 15.64 -8.98 -6.08
CA ASN A 236 16.36 -9.54 -4.94
C ASN A 236 16.37 -8.63 -3.71
N VAL A 237 16.62 -7.34 -3.90
CA VAL A 237 16.64 -6.32 -2.85
C VAL A 237 15.23 -6.12 -2.27
N ALA A 238 14.23 -5.96 -3.12
CA ALA A 238 12.84 -5.80 -2.70
C ALA A 238 12.33 -7.02 -1.91
N THR A 239 12.61 -8.24 -2.38
CA THR A 239 12.28 -9.48 -1.67
C THR A 239 12.97 -9.56 -0.31
N ALA A 240 14.25 -9.17 -0.21
CA ALA A 240 14.95 -9.13 1.08
C ALA A 240 14.28 -8.14 2.06
N SER A 241 13.82 -6.98 1.56
CA SER A 241 13.06 -6.03 2.36
C SER A 241 11.76 -6.64 2.88
N ILE A 242 10.95 -7.26 2.01
CA ILE A 242 9.71 -7.96 2.41
C ILE A 242 10.00 -9.04 3.45
N GLN A 243 11.02 -9.86 3.25
CA GLN A 243 11.42 -10.90 4.19
C GLN A 243 11.83 -10.31 5.56
N SER A 244 12.49 -9.15 5.58
CA SER A 244 12.88 -8.49 6.84
C SER A 244 11.67 -8.05 7.66
N TYR A 245 10.56 -7.65 7.02
CA TYR A 245 9.32 -7.29 7.70
C TYR A 245 8.47 -8.51 8.04
N LEU A 246 8.53 -9.56 7.22
CA LEU A 246 7.95 -10.86 7.55
C LEU A 246 8.56 -11.43 8.84
N ALA A 247 9.89 -11.36 8.99
CA ALA A 247 10.59 -11.76 10.21
C ALA A 247 10.20 -10.94 11.46
N LYS A 248 9.71 -9.70 11.29
CA LYS A 248 9.27 -8.85 12.42
C LYS A 248 7.88 -9.19 12.92
N VAL A 249 7.03 -9.83 12.10
CA VAL A 249 5.63 -10.11 12.44
C VAL A 249 5.37 -11.55 12.85
N ILE A 250 6.29 -12.46 12.53
CA ILE A 250 6.19 -13.91 12.75
C ILE A 250 6.72 -14.31 14.14
#